data_AF-A0A151DUE6-F1
#
_entry.id   AF-A0A151DUE6-F1
#
_cell.length_a   1.000
_cell.length_b   1.000
_cell.length_c   1.000
_cell.angle_alpha   90.00
_cell.angle_beta   90.00
_cell.angle_gamma   90.00
#
_symmetry.space_group_name_H-M   'P 1'
#
loop_
_entity.id
_entity.type
_entity.pdbx_description
1 polymer ?
#
loop_
_entity_poly.entity_id
_entity_poly.type
_entity_poly.pdbx_seq_one_letter_code
_entity_poly.pdbx_strand_id
1 'polypeptide(L)'
;MNDGSFNEKIFLKNIPNNFKTIPFFLIWQSYIQECFKLYKLSMRTKVWGEFISTISKQYFQEIDCLELKIPNYQSNLWQTIRFRSCSPLWVNFLINFLSNDTNLKFYSQKLREIILKLGKVAKIIDDINDLNDDLSNRRWNYILIKTREKYPSIFNKINKIDDFGIIQLIINNGIIDESIYEACNTYHNAIANLKNMGLCTDEFEQYMKLFFSNWYK
;
A
#
# COMPACT_ATOMS: atom_id res chain seq x y z
N MET A 1 -23.82 25.57 -6.83
CA MET A 1 -23.05 24.35 -7.12
C MET A 1 -21.82 24.40 -6.24
N ASN A 2 -21.72 23.55 -5.21
CA ASN A 2 -20.48 23.41 -4.45
C ASN A 2 -19.43 22.86 -5.42
N ASP A 3 -18.49 23.71 -5.80
CA ASP A 3 -17.25 23.29 -6.39
C ASP A 3 -16.62 22.29 -5.42
N GLY A 4 -16.38 21.06 -5.85
CA GLY A 4 -15.63 20.08 -5.06
C GLY A 4 -14.16 20.50 -4.90
N SER A 5 -13.88 21.77 -4.65
CA SER A 5 -12.57 22.28 -4.33
C SER A 5 -12.13 21.58 -3.05
N PHE A 6 -11.03 20.85 -3.17
CA PHE A 6 -10.27 20.40 -2.02
C PHE A 6 -9.93 21.65 -1.21
N ASN A 7 -10.67 21.86 -0.12
CA ASN A 7 -10.42 22.95 0.78
C ASN A 7 -9.25 22.50 1.65
N GLU A 8 -8.03 22.77 1.17
CA GLU A 8 -6.76 22.49 1.85
C GLU A 8 -6.84 22.96 3.32
N LYS A 9 -7.49 24.09 3.60
CA LYS A 9 -7.69 24.57 4.97
C LYS A 9 -8.56 23.65 5.82
N ILE A 10 -9.60 23.03 5.27
CA ILE A 10 -10.46 22.07 6.01
C ILE A 10 -9.70 20.76 6.24
N PHE A 11 -9.03 20.23 5.21
CA PHE A 11 -8.21 19.02 5.35
C PHE A 11 -7.10 19.21 6.39
N LEU A 12 -6.30 20.28 6.28
CA LEU A 12 -5.21 20.62 7.21
C LEU A 12 -5.71 20.97 8.62
N LYS A 13 -6.95 21.46 8.77
CA LYS A 13 -7.54 21.78 10.08
C LYS A 13 -8.01 20.53 10.83
N ASN A 14 -8.37 19.46 10.12
CA ASN A 14 -8.82 18.20 10.71
C ASN A 14 -7.66 17.26 11.08
N ILE A 15 -6.42 17.62 10.76
CA ILE A 15 -5.23 16.85 11.13
C ILE A 15 -4.83 17.24 12.57
N PRO A 16 -4.77 16.28 13.52
CA PRO A 16 -4.44 16.59 14.90
C PRO A 16 -3.03 17.21 15.01
N ASN A 17 -2.88 18.22 15.87
CA ASN A 17 -1.69 19.09 15.88
C ASN A 17 -0.36 18.37 16.14
N ASN A 18 -0.40 17.26 16.88
CA ASN A 18 0.74 16.37 17.14
C ASN A 18 1.23 15.60 15.89
N PHE A 19 0.50 15.62 14.78
CA PHE A 19 0.85 14.92 13.54
C PHE A 19 1.40 15.85 12.45
N LYS A 20 1.22 17.16 12.59
CA LYS A 20 1.74 18.17 11.64
C LYS A 20 3.26 18.27 11.63
N THR A 21 3.92 17.65 12.61
CA THR A 21 5.38 17.59 12.77
C THR A 21 5.98 16.28 12.28
N ILE A 22 5.17 15.31 11.83
CA ILE A 22 5.68 14.05 11.29
C ILE A 22 6.26 14.31 9.90
N PRO A 23 7.55 14.03 9.64
CA PRO A 23 8.20 14.33 8.35
C PRO A 23 7.46 13.76 7.12
N PHE A 24 6.83 12.58 7.29
CA PHE A 24 5.97 11.96 6.28
C PHE A 24 4.84 12.89 5.82
N PHE A 25 4.21 13.62 6.75
CA PHE A 25 3.11 14.53 6.44
C PHE A 25 3.54 15.71 5.55
N LEU A 26 4.73 16.26 5.80
CA LEU A 26 5.28 17.39 5.02
C LEU A 26 5.64 16.97 3.58
N ILE A 27 6.14 15.74 3.40
CA ILE A 27 6.41 15.16 2.09
C ILE A 27 5.10 15.00 1.30
N TRP A 28 4.06 14.48 1.95
CA TRP A 28 2.73 14.34 1.33
C TRP A 28 2.11 15.69 0.96
N GLN A 29 2.24 16.71 1.81
CA GLN A 29 1.71 18.03 1.51
C GLN A 29 2.31 18.60 0.22
N SER A 30 3.64 18.58 0.11
CA SER A 30 4.35 19.08 -1.07
C SER A 30 3.95 18.31 -2.34
N TYR A 31 3.84 16.99 -2.22
CA TYR A 31 3.41 16.12 -3.31
C TYR A 31 1.97 16.39 -3.76
N ILE A 32 1.03 16.57 -2.83
CA ILE A 32 -0.38 16.91 -3.13
C ILE A 32 -0.46 18.27 -3.86
N GLN A 33 0.35 19.25 -3.46
CA GLN A 33 0.40 20.55 -4.11
C GLN A 33 0.87 20.45 -5.56
N GLU A 34 1.90 19.66 -5.85
CA GLU A 34 2.33 19.40 -7.24
C GLU A 34 1.24 18.69 -8.05
N CYS A 35 0.58 17.69 -7.48
CA CYS A 35 -0.53 16.99 -8.14
C CYS A 35 -1.72 17.93 -8.43
N PHE A 36 -1.97 18.90 -7.54
CA PHE A 36 -3.02 19.90 -7.74
C PHE A 36 -2.72 20.83 -8.93
N LYS A 37 -1.45 21.15 -9.20
CA LYS A 37 -1.05 21.89 -10.40
C LYS A 37 -1.41 21.11 -11.67
N LEU A 38 -1.11 19.80 -11.70
CA LEU A 38 -1.48 18.92 -12.82
C LEU A 38 -3.00 18.85 -13.01
N TYR A 39 -3.75 18.74 -11.91
CA TYR A 39 -5.21 18.79 -11.96
C TYR A 39 -5.74 20.11 -12.55
N LYS A 40 -5.19 21.27 -12.16
CA LYS A 40 -5.61 22.57 -12.72
C LYS A 40 -5.41 22.64 -14.24
N LEU A 41 -4.42 21.93 -14.78
CA LEU A 41 -4.15 21.88 -16.22
C LEU A 41 -5.05 20.89 -16.96
N SER A 42 -5.39 19.75 -16.36
CA SER A 42 -6.19 18.71 -17.02
C SER A 42 -7.69 18.79 -16.77
N MET A 43 -8.12 19.43 -15.68
CA MET A 43 -9.51 19.57 -15.24
C MET A 43 -10.26 18.22 -15.09
N ARG A 44 -9.53 17.12 -14.87
CA ARG A 44 -10.09 15.77 -14.72
C ARG A 44 -10.63 15.53 -13.30
N THR A 45 -11.78 16.12 -13.02
CA THR A 45 -12.43 16.10 -11.69
C THR A 45 -12.64 14.71 -11.09
N LYS A 46 -13.01 13.71 -11.91
CA LYS A 46 -13.19 12.32 -11.45
C LYS A 46 -11.89 11.68 -10.95
N VAL A 47 -10.78 11.90 -11.67
CA VAL A 47 -9.45 11.40 -11.30
C VAL A 47 -8.97 12.10 -10.04
N TRP A 48 -9.19 13.42 -9.94
CA TRP A 48 -8.87 14.19 -8.75
C TRP A 48 -9.66 13.72 -7.51
N GLY A 49 -10.96 13.45 -7.66
CA GLY A 49 -11.78 12.90 -6.58
C GLY A 49 -11.26 11.56 -6.05
N GLU A 50 -10.89 10.64 -6.95
CA GLU A 50 -10.30 9.34 -6.58
C GLU A 50 -8.93 9.51 -5.90
N PHE A 51 -8.11 10.45 -6.38
CA PHE A 51 -6.80 10.78 -5.80
C PHE A 51 -6.94 11.26 -4.35
N ILE A 52 -7.80 12.27 -4.11
CA ILE A 52 -8.05 12.79 -2.76
C ILE A 52 -8.68 11.73 -1.85
N SER A 53 -9.62 10.94 -2.36
CA SER A 53 -10.24 9.84 -1.60
C SER A 53 -9.20 8.80 -1.18
N THR A 54 -8.31 8.42 -2.10
CA THR A 54 -7.26 7.43 -1.83
C THR A 54 -6.28 7.93 -0.78
N ILE A 55 -5.76 9.16 -0.91
CA ILE A 55 -4.83 9.74 0.06
C ILE A 55 -5.48 9.89 1.44
N SER A 56 -6.72 10.40 1.48
CA SER A 56 -7.44 10.55 2.74
C SER A 56 -7.63 9.22 3.46
N LYS A 57 -8.03 8.17 2.71
CA LYS A 57 -8.16 6.84 3.27
C LYS A 57 -6.80 6.26 3.70
N GLN A 58 -5.73 6.53 2.96
CA GLN A 58 -4.39 6.07 3.31
C GLN A 58 -3.95 6.68 4.64
N TYR A 59 -4.20 7.98 4.83
CA TYR A 59 -3.92 8.69 6.07
C TYR A 59 -4.62 8.05 7.28
N PHE A 60 -5.92 7.76 7.18
CA PHE A 60 -6.64 7.09 8.27
C PHE A 60 -6.09 5.68 8.55
N GLN A 61 -5.73 4.93 7.51
CA GLN A 61 -5.14 3.61 7.69
C GLN A 61 -3.72 3.66 8.30
N GLU A 62 -2.96 4.73 8.08
CA GLU A 62 -1.69 4.96 8.77
C GLU A 62 -1.92 5.13 10.28
N ILE A 63 -2.93 5.93 10.66
CA ILE A 63 -3.32 6.11 12.07
C ILE A 63 -3.75 4.78 12.68
N ASP A 64 -4.65 4.05 12.01
CA ASP A 64 -5.11 2.73 12.47
C ASP A 64 -3.90 1.80 12.70
N CYS A 65 -2.91 1.81 11.81
CA CYS A 65 -1.71 0.98 11.95
C CYS A 65 -0.81 1.35 13.15
N LEU A 66 -0.85 2.58 13.66
CA LEU A 66 -0.10 2.95 14.86
C LEU A 66 -0.64 2.26 16.12
N GLU A 67 -1.94 1.96 16.14
CA GLU A 67 -2.63 1.29 17.24
C GLU A 67 -2.60 -0.24 17.10
N LEU A 68 -2.39 -0.74 15.88
CA LEU A 68 -2.32 -2.17 15.55
C LEU A 68 -0.92 -2.74 15.78
N LYS A 69 -0.61 -3.04 17.05
CA LYS A 69 0.60 -3.77 17.45
C LYS A 69 0.29 -5.21 17.88
N ILE A 70 1.26 -6.10 17.75
CA ILE A 70 1.19 -7.45 18.32
C ILE A 70 1.03 -7.33 19.85
N PRO A 71 0.08 -8.06 20.48
CA PRO A 71 -0.73 -9.16 19.94
C PRO A 71 -2.11 -8.77 19.41
N ASN A 72 -2.45 -7.47 19.37
CA ASN A 72 -3.79 -7.00 19.03
C ASN A 72 -4.09 -7.23 17.55
N TYR A 73 -4.81 -8.33 17.28
CA TYR A 73 -5.26 -8.70 15.94
C TYR A 73 -6.71 -8.27 15.72
N GLN A 74 -6.99 -7.74 14.53
CA GLN A 74 -8.35 -7.45 14.07
C GLN A 74 -8.60 -8.20 12.75
N SER A 75 -9.85 -8.60 12.49
CA SER A 75 -10.20 -9.37 11.29
C SER A 75 -9.96 -8.63 9.97
N ASN A 76 -9.95 -7.30 10.00
CA ASN A 76 -9.66 -6.41 8.87
C ASN A 76 -8.19 -5.97 8.79
N LEU A 77 -7.30 -6.46 9.65
CA LEU A 77 -5.90 -6.01 9.75
C LEU A 77 -5.17 -6.06 8.40
N TRP A 78 -5.33 -7.16 7.65
CA TRP A 78 -4.73 -7.25 6.32
C TRP A 78 -5.29 -6.19 5.36
N GLN A 79 -6.59 -5.90 5.40
CA GLN A 79 -7.18 -4.87 4.56
C GLN A 79 -6.61 -3.49 4.89
N THR A 80 -6.35 -3.24 6.17
CA THR A 80 -5.71 -2.01 6.66
C THR A 80 -4.28 -1.88 6.17
N ILE A 81 -3.45 -2.90 6.40
CA ILE A 81 -2.04 -2.91 5.96
C ILE A 81 -1.94 -2.86 4.43
N ARG A 82 -2.77 -3.63 3.72
CA ARG A 82 -2.85 -3.61 2.26
C ARG A 82 -3.16 -2.21 1.77
N PHE A 83 -4.20 -1.58 2.30
CA PHE A 83 -4.58 -0.26 1.81
C PHE A 83 -3.47 0.76 2.06
N ARG A 84 -2.93 0.82 3.28
CA ARG A 84 -1.81 1.70 3.64
C ARG A 84 -0.61 1.54 2.70
N SER A 85 -0.20 0.30 2.46
CA SER A 85 1.07 -0.01 1.80
C SER A 85 0.95 -0.05 0.26
N CYS A 86 -0.23 -0.41 -0.27
CA CYS A 86 -0.44 -0.57 -1.72
C CYS A 86 -1.04 0.67 -2.39
N SER A 87 -1.76 1.52 -1.64
CA SER A 87 -2.39 2.71 -2.20
C SER A 87 -1.41 3.75 -2.76
N PRO A 88 -0.16 3.93 -2.27
CA PRO A 88 0.81 4.81 -2.92
C PRO A 88 1.05 4.47 -4.39
N LEU A 89 1.07 3.18 -4.74
CA LEU A 89 1.23 2.73 -6.11
C LEU A 89 0.05 3.20 -6.98
N TRP A 90 -1.17 3.12 -6.44
CA TRP A 90 -2.35 3.62 -7.12
C TRP A 90 -2.34 5.14 -7.26
N VAL A 91 -1.93 5.87 -6.22
CA VAL A 91 -1.78 7.33 -6.24
C VAL A 91 -0.79 7.78 -7.31
N ASN A 92 0.39 7.15 -7.39
CA ASN A 92 1.37 7.41 -8.44
C ASN A 92 0.78 7.16 -9.84
N PHE A 93 -0.04 6.11 -9.98
CA PHE A 93 -0.69 5.80 -11.24
C PHE A 93 -1.79 6.81 -11.62
N LEU A 94 -2.52 7.34 -10.63
CA LEU A 94 -3.53 8.40 -10.84
C LEU A 94 -2.94 9.69 -11.40
N ILE A 95 -1.69 10.02 -11.07
CA ILE A 95 -1.01 11.20 -11.62
C ILE A 95 -0.84 11.11 -13.12
N ASN A 96 -0.54 9.92 -13.65
CA ASN A 96 -0.46 9.72 -15.10
C ASN A 96 -1.79 10.13 -15.76
N PHE A 97 -2.93 9.84 -15.14
CA PHE A 97 -4.23 10.29 -15.64
C PHE A 97 -4.49 11.79 -15.47
N LEU A 98 -3.81 12.48 -14.54
CA LEU A 98 -3.90 13.93 -14.36
C LEU A 98 -2.99 14.70 -15.32
N SER A 99 -1.95 14.07 -15.87
CA SER A 99 -1.13 14.66 -16.93
C SER A 99 -1.90 14.70 -18.26
N ASN A 100 -1.70 15.77 -19.03
CA ASN A 100 -2.30 15.91 -20.37
C ASN A 100 -1.61 15.04 -21.43
N ASP A 101 -0.44 14.50 -21.12
CA ASP A 101 0.41 13.77 -22.07
C ASP A 101 0.08 12.27 -22.16
N THR A 102 -0.84 11.76 -21.34
CA THR A 102 -1.14 10.33 -21.33
C THR A 102 -2.28 9.96 -22.27
N ASN A 103 -2.00 8.95 -23.12
CA ASN A 103 -3.00 8.27 -23.93
C ASN A 103 -3.99 7.42 -23.10
N LEU A 104 -3.78 7.34 -21.78
CA LEU A 104 -4.65 6.64 -20.83
C LEU A 104 -5.93 7.44 -20.60
N LYS A 105 -6.95 7.16 -21.42
CA LYS A 105 -8.26 7.82 -21.35
C LYS A 105 -9.24 7.14 -20.38
N PHE A 106 -8.90 5.95 -19.86
CA PHE A 106 -9.81 5.12 -19.10
C PHE A 106 -9.26 4.74 -17.73
N TYR A 107 -9.93 5.19 -16.67
CA TYR A 107 -9.76 4.66 -15.32
C TYR A 107 -10.92 3.71 -15.02
N SER A 108 -10.65 2.59 -14.36
CA SER A 108 -11.69 1.66 -13.90
C SER A 108 -11.35 1.06 -12.55
N GLN A 109 -12.39 0.61 -11.84
CA GLN A 109 -12.22 -0.15 -10.61
C GLN A 109 -11.41 -1.44 -10.86
N LYS A 110 -11.54 -2.06 -12.04
CA LYS A 110 -10.73 -3.23 -12.44
C LYS A 110 -9.24 -2.88 -12.49
N LEU A 111 -8.88 -1.77 -13.13
CA LEU A 111 -7.49 -1.31 -13.19
C LEU A 111 -6.94 -1.05 -11.78
N ARG A 112 -7.69 -0.32 -10.95
CA ARG A 112 -7.32 -0.06 -9.56
C ARG A 112 -7.02 -1.35 -8.79
N GLU A 113 -7.88 -2.36 -8.87
CA GLU A 113 -7.64 -3.63 -8.18
C GLU A 113 -6.41 -4.38 -8.72
N ILE A 114 -6.12 -4.29 -10.01
CA ILE A 114 -4.90 -4.87 -10.61
C ILE A 114 -3.66 -4.16 -10.04
N ILE A 115 -3.66 -2.82 -10.00
CA ILE A 115 -2.54 -2.06 -9.42
C ILE A 115 -2.37 -2.37 -7.93
N LEU A 116 -3.46 -2.44 -7.16
CA LEU A 116 -3.36 -2.81 -5.73
C LEU A 116 -2.88 -4.25 -5.51
N LYS A 117 -3.14 -5.18 -6.44
CA LYS A 117 -2.55 -6.53 -6.42
C LYS A 117 -1.04 -6.49 -6.63
N LEU A 118 -0.55 -5.60 -7.50
CA LEU A 118 0.88 -5.41 -7.72
C LEU A 118 1.56 -4.76 -6.50
N GLY A 119 0.86 -3.82 -5.83
CA GLY A 119 1.28 -3.32 -4.53
C GLY A 119 1.39 -4.41 -3.46
N LYS A 120 0.50 -5.40 -3.48
CA LYS A 120 0.59 -6.57 -2.59
C LYS A 120 1.86 -7.39 -2.86
N VAL A 121 2.24 -7.60 -4.11
CA VAL A 121 3.50 -8.30 -4.48
C VAL A 121 4.70 -7.58 -3.85
N ALA A 122 4.76 -6.25 -4.02
CA ALA A 122 5.78 -5.42 -3.40
C ALA A 122 5.80 -5.56 -1.87
N LYS A 123 4.63 -5.50 -1.23
CA LYS A 123 4.53 -5.60 0.22
C LYS A 123 4.92 -6.98 0.76
N ILE A 124 4.64 -8.07 0.05
CA ILE A 124 5.07 -9.41 0.47
C ILE A 124 6.59 -9.50 0.52
N ILE A 125 7.27 -9.02 -0.54
CA ILE A 125 8.73 -9.08 -0.63
C ILE A 125 9.38 -8.21 0.46
N ASP A 126 8.84 -7.01 0.64
CA ASP A 126 9.20 -6.10 1.74
C ASP A 126 9.07 -6.79 3.12
N ASP A 127 7.89 -7.33 3.43
CA ASP A 127 7.60 -7.95 4.73
C ASP A 127 8.43 -9.20 5.03
N ILE A 128 8.99 -9.85 4.00
CA ILE A 128 9.95 -10.94 4.17
C ILE A 128 11.31 -10.38 4.61
N ASN A 129 11.77 -9.31 3.97
CA ASN A 129 13.05 -8.66 4.30
C ASN A 129 13.00 -8.00 5.68
N ASP A 130 11.90 -7.31 5.99
CA ASP A 130 11.69 -6.58 7.24
C ASP A 130 11.19 -7.47 8.38
N LEU A 131 11.05 -8.79 8.19
CA LEU A 131 10.40 -9.69 9.15
C LEU A 131 10.98 -9.59 10.57
N ASN A 132 12.31 -9.57 10.69
CA ASN A 132 12.97 -9.51 12.00
C ASN A 132 12.77 -8.15 12.68
N ASP A 133 12.86 -7.08 11.90
CA ASP A 133 12.67 -5.71 12.37
C ASP A 133 11.20 -5.46 12.76
N ASP A 134 10.25 -5.95 11.98
CA ASP A 134 8.83 -5.87 12.31
C ASP A 134 8.50 -6.65 13.57
N LEU A 135 9.02 -7.86 13.71
CA LEU A 135 8.75 -8.71 14.86
C LEU A 135 9.30 -8.10 16.15
N SER A 136 10.55 -7.64 16.12
CA SER A 136 11.21 -6.99 17.27
C SER A 136 10.50 -5.70 17.69
N ASN A 137 9.94 -4.95 16.74
CA ASN A 137 9.13 -3.75 16.99
C ASN A 137 7.64 -4.05 17.24
N ARG A 138 7.25 -5.33 17.30
CA ARG A 138 5.85 -5.79 17.49
C ARG A 138 4.89 -5.21 16.44
N ARG A 139 5.37 -4.99 15.22
CA ARG A 139 4.59 -4.52 14.07
C ARG A 139 3.98 -5.71 13.33
N TRP A 140 2.71 -5.59 12.98
CA TRP A 140 2.09 -6.56 12.09
C TRP A 140 2.59 -6.37 10.66
N ASN A 141 2.89 -7.49 10.01
CA ASN A 141 3.23 -7.54 8.60
C ASN A 141 2.55 -8.74 7.93
N TYR A 142 2.62 -8.82 6.61
CA TYR A 142 1.93 -9.86 5.85
C TYR A 142 2.31 -11.28 6.29
N ILE A 143 3.60 -11.54 6.56
CA ILE A 143 4.10 -12.86 6.96
C ILE A 143 3.55 -13.27 8.33
N LEU A 144 3.54 -12.35 9.28
CA LEU A 144 3.00 -12.58 10.62
C LEU A 144 1.49 -12.80 10.59
N ILE A 145 0.76 -12.05 9.75
CA ILE A 145 -0.68 -12.25 9.53
C ILE A 145 -0.94 -13.65 8.96
N LYS A 146 -0.25 -14.02 7.88
CA LYS A 146 -0.42 -15.33 7.23
C LYS A 146 -0.08 -16.49 8.17
N THR A 147 0.99 -16.33 8.97
CA THR A 147 1.37 -17.31 10.00
C THR A 147 0.26 -17.48 11.04
N ARG A 148 -0.31 -16.36 11.51
CA ARG A 148 -1.43 -16.40 12.46
C ARG A 148 -2.66 -17.07 11.87
N GLU A 149 -3.02 -16.77 10.63
CA GLU A 149 -4.19 -17.35 9.95
C GLU A 149 -4.06 -18.87 9.81
N LYS A 150 -2.85 -19.36 9.53
CA LYS A 150 -2.57 -20.80 9.39
C LYS A 150 -2.42 -21.51 10.75
N TYR A 151 -1.85 -20.84 11.74
CA TYR A 151 -1.56 -21.40 13.07
C TYR A 151 -2.11 -20.55 14.22
N PRO A 152 -3.43 -20.32 14.29
CA PRO A 152 -4.02 -19.38 15.24
C PRO A 152 -3.81 -19.77 16.70
N SER A 153 -3.83 -21.07 17.03
CA SER A 153 -3.64 -21.57 18.40
C SER A 153 -2.23 -21.33 18.93
N ILE A 154 -1.21 -21.40 18.06
CA ILE A 154 0.19 -21.16 18.40
C ILE A 154 0.42 -19.65 18.48
N PHE A 155 -0.05 -18.91 17.49
CA PHE A 155 0.15 -17.47 17.40
C PHE A 155 -0.66 -16.69 18.46
N ASN A 156 -1.79 -17.19 18.96
CA ASN A 156 -2.49 -16.59 20.10
C ASN A 156 -1.67 -16.60 21.39
N LYS A 157 -0.61 -17.44 21.46
CA LYS A 157 0.36 -17.46 22.55
C LYS A 157 1.62 -16.64 22.24
N ILE A 158 1.58 -15.76 21.23
CA ILE A 158 2.76 -15.00 20.77
C ILE A 158 3.48 -14.25 21.88
N ASN A 159 2.78 -13.73 22.89
CA ASN A 159 3.42 -13.06 24.03
C ASN A 159 4.25 -14.01 24.93
N LYS A 160 4.12 -15.32 24.75
CA LYS A 160 4.83 -16.37 25.50
C LYS A 160 5.90 -17.06 24.63
N ILE A 161 6.01 -16.70 23.36
CA ILE A 161 7.00 -17.22 22.42
C ILE A 161 7.96 -16.07 22.15
N ASP A 162 9.26 -16.35 22.23
CA ASP A 162 10.26 -15.37 21.84
C ASP A 162 10.28 -15.18 20.32
N ASP A 163 10.96 -14.13 19.86
CA ASP A 163 10.98 -13.78 18.44
C ASP A 163 11.64 -14.91 17.61
N PHE A 164 12.62 -15.60 18.18
CA PHE A 164 13.25 -16.78 17.59
C PHE A 164 12.28 -17.93 17.36
N GLY A 165 11.43 -18.27 18.34
CA GLY A 165 10.43 -19.32 18.23
C GLY A 165 9.39 -19.02 17.14
N ILE A 166 9.02 -17.75 16.96
CA ILE A 166 8.11 -17.32 15.90
C ILE A 166 8.80 -17.45 14.53
N ILE A 167 10.06 -17.04 14.40
CA ILE A 167 10.85 -17.21 13.17
C ILE A 167 10.99 -18.70 12.82
N GLN A 168 11.29 -19.55 13.80
CA GLN A 168 11.35 -21.01 13.59
C GLN A 168 10.00 -21.57 13.12
N LEU A 169 8.88 -21.09 13.67
CA LEU A 169 7.55 -21.47 13.20
C LEU A 169 7.35 -21.09 11.72
N ILE A 170 7.74 -19.88 11.34
CA ILE A 170 7.64 -19.36 9.96
C ILE A 170 8.46 -20.21 8.99
N ILE A 171 9.72 -20.49 9.34
CA ILE A 171 10.67 -21.25 8.51
C ILE A 171 10.23 -22.71 8.38
N ASN A 172 10.00 -23.40 9.50
CA ASN A 172 9.70 -24.84 9.51
C ASN A 172 8.37 -25.19 8.83
N ASN A 173 7.49 -24.20 8.65
CA ASN A 173 6.20 -24.38 7.99
C ASN A 173 6.12 -23.75 6.59
N GLY A 174 7.27 -23.34 6.02
CA GLY A 174 7.36 -22.85 4.64
C GLY A 174 6.51 -21.60 4.37
N ILE A 175 6.25 -20.75 5.37
CA ILE A 175 5.36 -19.59 5.20
C ILE A 175 5.97 -18.58 4.21
N ILE A 176 7.29 -18.41 4.24
CA ILE A 176 8.01 -17.55 3.29
C ILE A 176 7.85 -18.09 1.87
N ASP A 177 8.10 -19.38 1.64
CA ASP A 177 7.99 -20.02 0.33
C ASP A 177 6.56 -19.88 -0.25
N GLU A 178 5.55 -20.16 0.58
CA GLU A 178 4.15 -19.97 0.19
C GLU A 178 3.81 -18.51 -0.13
N SER A 179 4.45 -17.55 0.55
CA SER A 179 4.25 -16.12 0.32
C SER A 179 4.91 -15.66 -0.97
N ILE A 180 6.13 -16.14 -1.25
CA ILE A 180 6.83 -15.89 -2.51
C ILE A 180 6.03 -16.47 -3.68
N TYR A 181 5.57 -17.72 -3.57
CA TYR A 181 4.73 -18.35 -4.59
C TYR A 181 3.45 -17.55 -4.87
N GLU A 182 2.78 -17.09 -3.81
CA GLU A 182 1.60 -16.22 -3.94
C GLU A 182 1.93 -14.88 -4.60
N ALA A 183 3.06 -14.27 -4.28
CA ALA A 183 3.53 -13.03 -4.89
C ALA A 183 3.79 -13.22 -6.40
N CYS A 184 4.49 -14.28 -6.79
CA CYS A 184 4.74 -14.62 -8.19
C CYS A 184 3.44 -14.84 -8.97
N ASN A 185 2.52 -15.64 -8.44
CA ASN A 185 1.22 -15.88 -9.07
C ASN A 185 0.39 -14.59 -9.19
N THR A 186 0.39 -13.77 -8.14
CA THR A 186 -0.31 -12.48 -8.14
C THR A 186 0.26 -11.56 -9.20
N TYR A 187 1.58 -11.50 -9.31
CA TYR A 187 2.29 -10.71 -10.32
C TYR A 187 1.94 -11.16 -11.74
N HIS A 188 2.11 -12.45 -12.07
CA HIS A 188 1.81 -12.96 -13.41
C HIS A 188 0.36 -12.71 -13.81
N ASN A 189 -0.58 -12.96 -12.90
CA ASN A 189 -2.00 -12.70 -13.15
C ASN A 189 -2.29 -11.21 -13.34
N ALA A 190 -1.65 -10.33 -12.58
CA ALA A 190 -1.84 -8.89 -12.72
C ALA A 190 -1.27 -8.38 -14.05
N ILE A 191 -0.07 -8.80 -14.45
CA ILE A 191 0.53 -8.46 -15.75
C ILE A 191 -0.31 -8.97 -16.91
N ALA A 192 -0.79 -10.22 -16.87
CA ALA A 192 -1.69 -10.75 -17.90
C ALA A 192 -2.98 -9.93 -18.01
N ASN A 193 -3.55 -9.51 -16.87
CA ASN A 193 -4.73 -8.64 -16.87
C ASN A 193 -4.46 -7.25 -17.46
N LEU A 194 -3.30 -6.65 -17.20
CA LEU A 194 -2.92 -5.37 -17.82
C LEU A 194 -2.78 -5.51 -19.34
N LYS A 195 -2.13 -6.59 -19.83
CA LYS A 195 -2.00 -6.89 -21.26
C LYS A 195 -3.37 -7.07 -21.92
N ASN A 196 -4.27 -7.81 -21.28
CA ASN A 196 -5.65 -7.99 -21.76
C ASN A 196 -6.46 -6.68 -21.79
N MET A 197 -6.05 -5.66 -21.05
CA MET A 197 -6.63 -4.31 -21.10
C MET A 197 -5.99 -3.43 -22.17
N GLY A 198 -5.05 -3.95 -22.96
CA GLY A 198 -4.34 -3.19 -23.99
C GLY A 198 -3.30 -2.21 -23.43
N LEU A 199 -2.87 -2.39 -22.18
CA LEU A 199 -1.86 -1.55 -21.56
C LEU A 199 -0.46 -2.07 -21.86
N CYS A 200 0.45 -1.17 -22.23
CA CYS A 200 1.87 -1.49 -22.32
C CYS A 200 2.39 -1.82 -20.91
N THR A 201 2.94 -3.03 -20.75
CA THR A 201 3.47 -3.47 -19.45
C THR A 201 4.94 -3.13 -19.27
N ASP A 202 5.65 -2.68 -20.30
CA ASP A 202 7.09 -2.46 -20.22
C ASP A 202 7.44 -1.31 -19.26
N GLU A 203 6.70 -0.20 -19.32
CA GLU A 203 6.83 0.91 -18.37
C GLU A 203 6.48 0.46 -16.94
N PHE A 204 5.49 -0.43 -16.83
CA PHE A 204 5.07 -0.97 -15.54
C PHE A 204 6.12 -1.91 -14.94
N GLU A 205 6.71 -2.77 -15.76
CA GLU A 205 7.80 -3.66 -15.37
C GLU A 205 9.05 -2.88 -15.00
N GLN A 206 9.37 -1.79 -15.71
CA GLN A 206 10.46 -0.88 -15.34
C GLN A 206 10.19 -0.19 -14.00
N TYR A 207 8.97 0.30 -13.77
CA TYR A 207 8.58 0.90 -12.50
C TYR A 207 8.70 -0.11 -11.35
N MET A 208 8.19 -1.33 -11.53
CA MET A 208 8.32 -2.38 -10.51
C MET A 208 9.79 -2.75 -10.29
N LYS A 209 10.61 -2.86 -11.35
CA LYS A 209 12.07 -3.08 -11.21
C LYS A 209 12.74 -1.96 -10.41
N LEU A 210 12.44 -0.69 -10.69
CA LEU A 210 12.94 0.46 -9.93
C LEU A 210 12.48 0.39 -8.47
N PHE A 211 11.20 0.13 -8.25
CA PHE A 211 10.61 -0.03 -6.92
C PHE A 211 11.33 -1.15 -6.15
N PHE A 212 11.52 -2.34 -6.72
CA PHE A 212 12.25 -3.42 -6.09
C PHE A 212 13.74 -3.09 -5.89
N SER A 213 14.41 -2.47 -6.87
CA SER A 213 15.85 -2.15 -6.79
C SER A 213 16.20 -1.15 -5.69
N ASN A 214 15.26 -0.27 -5.32
CA ASN A 214 15.45 0.67 -4.22
C ASN A 214 15.26 0.03 -2.83
N TRP A 215 14.70 -1.18 -2.74
CA TRP A 215 14.49 -1.91 -1.49
C TRP A 215 15.53 -3.03 -1.28
N TYR A 216 16.37 -3.31 -2.27
CA TYR A 216 17.48 -4.27 -2.22
C TYR A 216 18.86 -3.61 -1.96
N LYS A 217 18.89 -2.46 -1.28
CA LYS A 217 20.15 -1.78 -0.92
C LYS A 217 20.57 -2.09 0.50
#